data_AF-A0A7S4CI17-F1
#
_entry.id   AF-A0A7S4CI17-F1
#
_cell.length_a   1.000
_cell.length_b   1.000
_cell.length_c   1.000
_cell.angle_alpha   90.00
_cell.angle_beta   90.00
_cell.angle_gamma   90.00
#
_symmetry.space_group_name_H-M   'P 1'
#
loop_
_entity.id
_entity.type
_entity.pdbx_description
1 polymer ?
#
loop_
_entity_poly.entity_id
_entity_poly.type
_entity_poly.pdbx_seq_one_letter_code
_entity_poly.pdbx_strand_id
1 'polypeptide(L)'
;GMLDLRDIYPLIDGVESDPAPTEGKILPKEGLFIALLQSKMYKVATELLTMGPRWFFGANKDNYVVRELLSTCKGLIEGLYSHYYSDHTLDGAVAGKESQLLGFFNFDLLEHFKSYGIGLIRAGRHYFHQDLVLLTKLTRVLKHFADTQTNEAGDCVAVLVLEVLLPSMSYTSPNPSLCYEIWQVLDKLGHEERFRLYSAFRDQDMCESQKTVAERAERKLQLMVDRLDAKNLKREARSMAQMAHAHPLIVAEKIVRFSTAADRQAEKVVDLLVRLVQYFTPLGVDALLYVLLLNIS
;
A
#
# COMPACT_ATOMS: atom_id res chain seq x y z
N GLY A 1 -7.61 29.66 23.68
CA GLY A 1 -8.65 28.85 24.33
C GLY A 1 -8.64 27.50 23.67
N MET A 2 -8.23 26.47 24.42
CA MET A 2 -8.10 25.11 23.91
C MET A 2 -9.51 24.52 23.85
N LEU A 3 -10.03 24.25 22.65
CA LEU A 3 -11.30 23.54 22.48
C LEU A 3 -11.10 22.12 23.04
N ASP A 4 -11.84 21.79 24.11
CA ASP A 4 -11.81 20.47 24.73
C ASP A 4 -12.56 19.49 23.82
N LEU A 5 -11.94 18.37 23.48
CA LEU A 5 -12.50 17.35 22.57
C LEU A 5 -13.83 16.77 23.10
N ARG A 6 -14.08 16.91 24.40
CA ARG A 6 -15.33 16.52 25.06
C ARG A 6 -16.51 17.39 24.66
N ASP A 7 -16.27 18.63 24.23
CA ASP A 7 -17.32 19.55 23.79
C ASP A 7 -17.82 19.25 22.37
N ILE A 8 -17.09 18.43 21.60
CA ILE A 8 -17.41 18.02 20.22
C ILE A 8 -18.21 16.70 20.21
N TYR A 9 -18.03 15.87 21.24
CA TYR A 9 -18.64 14.54 21.37
C TYR A 9 -20.18 14.51 21.17
N PRO A 10 -20.96 15.47 21.72
CA PRO A 10 -22.42 15.49 21.56
C PRO A 10 -22.92 15.79 20.14
N LEU A 11 -22.05 16.31 19.25
CA LEU A 11 -22.36 16.54 17.83
C LEU A 11 -22.16 15.28 16.97
N ILE A 12 -21.55 14.24 17.54
CA ILE A 12 -21.11 13.03 16.83
C ILE A 12 -22.11 11.87 16.98
N ASP A 13 -22.85 11.79 18.09
CA ASP A 13 -23.65 10.59 18.43
C ASP A 13 -25.11 10.62 17.96
N GLY A 14 -25.52 11.60 17.15
CA GLY A 14 -26.82 11.60 16.49
C GLY A 14 -26.74 11.02 15.08
N VAL A 15 -27.05 9.72 14.91
CA VAL A 15 -27.74 9.07 13.78
C VAL A 15 -27.28 7.61 13.68
N GLU A 16 -28.20 6.72 14.05
CA GLU A 16 -28.21 5.28 13.78
C GLU A 16 -28.30 4.97 12.29
N SER A 17 -27.75 3.79 11.92
CA SER A 17 -27.84 3.09 10.62
C SER A 17 -27.13 3.72 9.43
N ASP A 18 -26.35 2.90 8.72
CA ASP A 18 -25.64 3.25 7.47
C ASP A 18 -26.58 3.99 6.51
N PRO A 19 -26.40 5.30 6.28
CA PRO A 19 -27.07 5.93 5.18
C PRO A 19 -26.41 5.41 3.89
N ALA A 20 -27.23 4.86 2.99
CA ALA A 20 -26.80 4.58 1.62
C ALA A 20 -26.06 5.80 1.05
N PRO A 21 -25.02 5.60 0.22
CA PRO A 21 -24.16 6.68 -0.25
C PRO A 21 -25.02 7.72 -0.97
N THR A 22 -25.29 8.84 -0.28
CA THR A 22 -26.02 9.95 -0.86
C THR A 22 -25.00 10.73 -1.67
N GLU A 23 -25.16 10.66 -2.99
CA GLU A 23 -24.27 11.34 -3.95
C GLU A 23 -24.04 12.80 -3.53
N GLY A 24 -22.77 13.14 -3.25
CA GLY A 24 -22.27 14.52 -3.23
C GLY A 24 -22.42 15.34 -1.95
N LYS A 25 -22.96 14.83 -0.84
CA LYS A 25 -22.99 15.59 0.44
C LYS A 25 -21.87 15.15 1.38
N ILE A 26 -20.93 16.07 1.66
CA ILE A 26 -19.89 15.89 2.68
C ILE A 26 -20.56 15.83 4.04
N LEU A 27 -20.33 14.75 4.80
CA LEU A 27 -20.86 14.64 6.16
C LEU A 27 -20.16 15.65 7.08
N PRO A 28 -20.83 16.20 8.12
CA PRO A 28 -20.21 17.17 9.03
C PRO A 28 -18.87 16.71 9.63
N LYS A 29 -18.75 15.41 9.92
CA LYS A 29 -17.53 14.78 10.45
C LYS A 29 -16.40 14.70 9.41
N GLU A 30 -16.74 14.46 8.15
CA GLU A 30 -15.80 14.47 7.02
C GLU A 30 -15.30 15.90 6.77
N GLY A 31 -16.20 16.88 6.81
CA GLY A 31 -15.86 18.30 6.71
C GLY A 31 -14.95 18.78 7.85
N LEU A 32 -15.21 18.33 9.09
CA LEU A 32 -14.34 18.60 10.23
C LEU A 32 -12.94 18.03 10.02
N PHE A 33 -12.84 16.77 9.58
CA PHE A 33 -11.54 16.14 9.32
C PHE A 33 -10.76 16.89 8.22
N ILE A 34 -11.42 17.24 7.12
CA ILE A 34 -10.82 18.06 6.04
C ILE A 34 -10.31 19.39 6.60
N ALA A 35 -11.11 20.09 7.41
CA ALA A 35 -10.72 21.35 8.02
C ALA A 35 -9.52 21.21 8.97
N LEU A 36 -9.44 20.11 9.73
CA LEU A 36 -8.31 19.79 10.61
C LEU A 36 -7.02 19.56 9.81
N LEU A 37 -7.10 18.83 8.68
CA LEU A 37 -5.97 18.60 7.78
C LEU A 37 -5.46 19.93 7.18
N GLN A 38 -6.37 20.75 6.65
CA GLN A 38 -6.05 22.06 6.07
C GLN A 38 -5.44 23.02 7.11
N SER A 39 -5.90 22.95 8.35
CA SER A 39 -5.38 23.73 9.48
C SER A 39 -4.09 23.16 10.08
N LYS A 40 -3.53 22.09 9.50
CA LYS A 40 -2.33 21.38 9.98
C LYS A 40 -2.42 20.87 11.42
N MET A 41 -3.64 20.61 11.91
CA MET A 41 -3.90 20.06 13.24
C MET A 41 -3.81 18.54 13.22
N TYR A 42 -2.65 18.01 12.80
CA TYR A 42 -2.48 16.59 12.52
C TYR A 42 -2.69 15.69 13.74
N LYS A 43 -2.28 16.14 14.92
CA LYS A 43 -2.51 15.41 16.18
C LYS A 43 -4.00 15.08 16.38
N VAL A 44 -4.85 16.11 16.30
CA VAL A 44 -6.30 15.97 16.48
C VAL A 44 -6.91 15.17 15.32
N ALA A 45 -6.42 15.36 14.09
CA ALA A 45 -6.86 14.57 12.95
C ALA A 45 -6.53 13.07 13.13
N THR A 46 -5.33 12.73 13.62
CA THR A 46 -4.95 11.34 13.92
C THR A 46 -5.75 10.76 15.07
N GLU A 47 -6.03 11.53 16.12
CA GLU A 47 -6.91 11.09 17.21
C GLU A 47 -8.33 10.82 16.71
N LEU A 48 -8.88 11.69 15.84
CA LEU A 48 -10.18 11.47 15.22
C LEU A 48 -10.21 10.18 14.38
N LEU A 49 -9.11 9.85 13.69
CA LEU A 49 -8.98 8.59 12.96
C LEU A 49 -8.93 7.37 13.88
N THR A 50 -8.37 7.48 15.08
CA THR A 50 -8.40 6.39 16.08
C THR A 50 -9.79 6.21 16.69
N MET A 51 -10.58 7.28 16.79
CA MET A 51 -11.95 7.26 17.32
C MET A 51 -13.00 6.94 16.24
N GLY A 52 -12.66 7.10 14.97
CA GLY A 52 -13.55 7.07 13.82
C GLY A 52 -13.64 5.70 13.13
N PRO A 53 -14.84 5.15 12.84
CA PRO A 53 -15.00 3.84 12.19
C PRO A 53 -14.66 3.84 10.68
N ARG A 54 -14.64 2.62 10.10
CA ARG A 54 -14.30 2.26 8.71
C ARG A 54 -15.00 3.06 7.58
N TRP A 55 -15.99 3.91 7.90
CA TRP A 55 -16.83 4.64 6.95
C TRP A 55 -16.29 6.01 6.50
N PHE A 56 -15.24 6.58 7.12
CA PHE A 56 -14.59 7.81 6.62
C PHE A 56 -14.15 7.70 5.15
N PHE A 57 -13.88 6.47 4.72
CA PHE A 57 -13.39 6.14 3.40
C PHE A 57 -14.45 5.36 2.61
N GLY A 58 -15.70 5.84 2.65
CA GLY A 58 -16.81 5.27 1.89
C GLY A 58 -16.43 4.99 0.43
N ALA A 59 -17.10 4.00 -0.18
CA ALA A 59 -16.76 3.39 -1.47
C ALA A 59 -16.81 4.31 -2.71
N ASN A 60 -17.01 5.61 -2.52
CA ASN A 60 -17.14 6.55 -3.63
C ASN A 60 -15.76 6.96 -4.17
N LYS A 61 -15.62 6.92 -5.51
CA LYS A 61 -14.40 7.31 -6.23
C LYS A 61 -13.98 8.76 -5.96
N ASP A 62 -14.94 9.64 -5.70
CA ASP A 62 -14.73 11.06 -5.41
C ASP A 62 -14.80 11.35 -3.92
N ASN A 63 -14.08 10.55 -3.12
CA ASN A 63 -14.01 10.80 -1.69
C ASN A 63 -13.09 12.01 -1.43
N TYR A 64 -13.70 13.17 -1.19
CA TYR A 64 -13.02 14.43 -0.86
C TYR A 64 -12.07 14.29 0.35
N VAL A 65 -12.41 13.43 1.32
CA VAL A 65 -11.58 13.13 2.49
C VAL A 65 -10.28 12.45 2.04
N VAL A 66 -10.37 11.43 1.18
CA VAL A 66 -9.20 10.73 0.63
C VAL A 66 -8.32 11.71 -0.16
N ARG A 67 -8.92 12.57 -0.99
CA ARG A 67 -8.16 13.54 -1.78
C ARG A 67 -7.40 14.52 -0.90
N GLU A 68 -8.03 15.08 0.12
CA GLU A 68 -7.38 16.00 1.05
C GLU A 68 -6.30 15.29 1.89
N LEU A 69 -6.57 14.04 2.31
CA LEU A 69 -5.60 13.22 3.04
C LEU A 69 -4.36 12.94 2.18
N LEU A 70 -4.54 12.52 0.93
CA LEU A 70 -3.42 12.26 0.00
C LEU A 70 -2.66 13.54 -0.33
N SER A 71 -3.36 14.68 -0.48
CA SER A 71 -2.72 16.00 -0.64
C SER A 71 -1.86 16.36 0.57
N THR A 72 -2.36 16.13 1.78
CA THR A 72 -1.60 16.34 3.03
C THR A 72 -0.40 15.42 3.11
N CYS A 73 -0.59 14.12 2.83
CA CYS A 73 0.49 13.13 2.82
C CYS A 73 1.56 13.48 1.77
N LYS A 74 1.16 14.01 0.62
CA LYS A 74 2.08 14.49 -0.42
C LYS A 74 2.98 15.59 0.09
N GLY A 75 2.46 16.60 0.80
CA GLY A 75 3.29 17.64 1.40
C GLY A 75 4.30 17.09 2.41
N LEU A 76 3.88 16.16 3.27
CA LEU A 76 4.75 15.51 4.26
C LEU A 76 5.84 14.65 3.60
N ILE A 77 5.46 13.82 2.64
CA ILE A 77 6.36 12.92 1.92
C ILE A 77 7.33 13.73 1.04
N GLU A 78 6.90 14.80 0.39
CA GLU A 78 7.78 15.65 -0.43
C GLU A 78 8.87 16.32 0.39
N GLY A 79 8.54 16.79 1.60
CA GLY A 79 9.51 17.36 2.52
C GLY A 79 10.60 16.35 2.87
N LEU A 80 10.22 15.12 3.24
CA LEU A 80 11.17 14.06 3.54
C LEU A 80 11.94 13.57 2.31
N TYR A 81 11.25 13.42 1.19
CA TYR A 81 11.86 12.99 -0.06
C TYR A 81 12.94 13.98 -0.50
N SER A 82 12.65 15.29 -0.45
CA SER A 82 13.62 16.34 -0.76
C SER A 82 14.78 16.35 0.22
N HIS A 83 14.53 16.09 1.52
CA HIS A 83 15.58 15.97 2.52
C HIS A 83 16.56 14.83 2.18
N TYR A 84 16.06 13.65 1.77
CA TYR A 84 16.90 12.50 1.45
C TYR A 84 17.49 12.48 0.03
N TYR A 85 16.83 13.13 -0.95
CA TYR A 85 17.18 13.04 -2.37
C TYR A 85 17.56 14.38 -3.03
N SER A 86 17.84 15.42 -2.24
CA SER A 86 18.21 16.76 -2.73
C SER A 86 19.43 16.76 -3.67
N ASP A 87 20.37 15.84 -3.50
CA ASP A 87 21.64 15.79 -4.26
C ASP A 87 21.57 15.04 -5.61
N HIS A 88 20.44 14.41 -5.96
CA HIS A 88 20.36 13.50 -7.12
C HIS A 88 19.42 13.94 -8.24
N THR A 89 18.95 15.18 -8.22
CA THR A 89 18.21 15.72 -9.37
C THR A 89 19.20 16.19 -10.45
N LEU A 90 19.01 15.72 -11.68
CA LEU A 90 19.64 16.30 -12.89
C LEU A 90 19.25 17.77 -13.10
N ASP A 91 18.29 18.27 -12.30
CA ASP A 91 17.69 19.61 -12.32
C ASP A 91 18.22 20.52 -11.20
N GLY A 92 19.55 20.61 -11.06
CA GLY A 92 20.19 21.66 -10.23
C GLY A 92 19.80 23.11 -10.62
N ALA A 93 19.05 23.30 -11.71
CA ALA A 93 18.55 24.59 -12.18
C ALA A 93 17.06 24.86 -11.88
N VAL A 94 16.25 23.87 -11.53
CA VAL A 94 14.78 24.05 -11.30
C VAL A 94 14.42 24.04 -9.81
N ALA A 95 15.26 23.45 -8.95
CA ALA A 95 15.05 23.38 -7.51
C ALA A 95 14.99 24.76 -6.79
N GLY A 96 15.47 25.83 -7.44
CA GLY A 96 15.50 27.18 -6.86
C GLY A 96 14.14 27.86 -6.64
N LYS A 97 13.02 27.25 -7.07
CA LYS A 97 11.67 27.81 -6.86
C LYS A 97 10.82 27.07 -5.82
N GLU A 98 11.12 25.81 -5.51
CA GLU A 98 10.37 25.05 -4.48
C GLU A 98 10.95 25.24 -3.07
N SER A 99 12.15 25.81 -2.95
CA SER A 99 12.79 26.13 -1.66
C SER A 99 11.98 27.11 -0.79
N GLN A 100 11.01 27.84 -1.35
CA GLN A 100 10.12 28.71 -0.58
C GLN A 100 9.02 27.95 0.19
N LEU A 101 8.70 26.70 -0.18
CA LEU A 101 7.76 25.86 0.59
C LEU A 101 8.46 25.15 1.78
N LEU A 102 9.77 24.97 1.70
CA LEU A 102 10.61 24.36 2.74
C LEU A 102 10.85 25.27 3.96
N GLY A 103 10.59 26.58 3.83
CA GLY A 103 10.78 27.56 4.90
C GLY A 103 9.85 27.41 6.12
N PHE A 104 8.91 26.46 6.10
CA PHE A 104 7.92 26.26 7.16
C PHE A 104 8.14 25.01 8.03
N PHE A 105 9.14 24.17 7.73
CA PHE A 105 9.52 23.03 8.58
C PHE A 105 10.79 23.36 9.36
N ASN A 106 10.68 24.31 10.31
CA ASN A 106 11.75 24.60 11.29
C ASN A 106 11.49 23.93 12.65
N PHE A 107 10.69 22.87 12.63
CA PHE A 107 10.57 21.85 13.67
C PHE A 107 11.14 20.57 13.07
N ASP A 108 11.86 19.76 13.84
CA ASP A 108 12.49 18.51 13.42
C ASP A 108 11.51 17.67 12.57
N LEU A 109 11.65 17.77 11.24
CA LEU A 109 10.72 17.24 10.24
C LEU A 109 10.51 15.73 10.43
N LEU A 110 11.58 15.06 10.85
CA LEU A 110 11.60 13.64 11.14
C LEU A 110 10.77 13.32 12.39
N GLU A 111 10.93 14.08 13.47
CA GLU A 111 10.15 13.90 14.70
C GLU A 111 8.66 14.21 14.48
N HIS A 112 8.35 15.23 13.68
CA HIS A 112 6.98 15.53 13.29
C HIS A 112 6.35 14.40 12.45
N PHE A 113 7.12 13.84 11.51
CA PHE A 113 6.68 12.71 10.69
C PHE A 113 6.44 11.46 11.53
N LYS A 114 7.36 11.14 12.45
CA LYS A 114 7.21 10.01 13.38
C LYS A 114 5.97 10.19 14.27
N SER A 115 5.76 11.40 14.78
CA SER A 115 4.67 11.70 15.72
C SER A 115 3.29 11.66 15.08
N TYR A 116 3.14 12.18 13.85
CA TYR A 116 1.82 12.39 13.24
C TYR A 116 1.73 11.91 11.79
N GLY A 117 2.82 12.02 11.02
CA GLY A 117 2.84 11.66 9.60
C GLY A 117 2.54 10.19 9.34
N ILE A 118 3.10 9.29 10.16
CA ILE A 118 2.84 7.84 10.05
C ILE A 118 1.35 7.55 10.19
N GLY A 119 0.68 8.14 11.19
CA GLY A 119 -0.75 7.93 11.42
C GLY A 119 -1.62 8.36 10.24
N LEU A 120 -1.30 9.51 9.62
CA LEU A 120 -2.01 9.99 8.44
C LEU A 120 -1.77 9.11 7.21
N ILE A 121 -0.54 8.66 6.99
CA ILE A 121 -0.20 7.76 5.87
C ILE A 121 -0.92 6.42 6.04
N ARG A 122 -0.93 5.85 7.25
CA ARG A 122 -1.68 4.62 7.56
C ARG A 122 -3.17 4.77 7.26
N ALA A 123 -3.75 5.93 7.57
CA ALA A 123 -5.15 6.22 7.27
C ALA A 123 -5.46 6.22 5.77
N GLY A 124 -4.48 6.55 4.91
CA GLY A 124 -4.64 6.49 3.45
C GLY A 124 -4.73 5.06 2.90
N ARG A 125 -4.29 4.03 3.63
CA ARG A 125 -4.46 2.61 3.28
C ARG A 125 -4.12 2.31 1.80
N HIS A 126 -5.02 1.63 1.09
CA HIS A 126 -4.87 1.28 -0.32
C HIS A 126 -5.05 2.48 -1.27
N TYR A 127 -5.53 3.65 -0.82
CA TYR A 127 -5.85 4.78 -1.69
C TYR A 127 -4.62 5.45 -2.32
N PHE A 128 -3.41 5.17 -1.85
CA PHE A 128 -2.19 5.65 -2.48
C PHE A 128 -2.02 5.16 -3.93
N HIS A 129 -2.74 4.11 -4.35
CA HIS A 129 -2.77 3.68 -5.76
C HIS A 129 -3.27 4.77 -6.73
N GLN A 130 -3.99 5.79 -6.23
CA GLN A 130 -4.50 6.90 -7.03
C GLN A 130 -3.38 7.86 -7.50
N ASP A 131 -2.25 7.92 -6.78
CA ASP A 131 -1.07 8.70 -7.15
C ASP A 131 0.20 7.83 -7.04
N LEU A 132 0.58 7.22 -8.16
CA LEU A 132 1.76 6.33 -8.23
C LEU A 132 3.07 7.07 -7.97
N VAL A 133 3.14 8.38 -8.26
CA VAL A 133 4.33 9.18 -7.99
C VAL A 133 4.49 9.33 -6.49
N LEU A 134 3.40 9.68 -5.79
CA LEU A 134 3.38 9.76 -4.34
C LEU A 134 3.73 8.41 -3.69
N LEU A 135 3.12 7.32 -4.16
CA LEU A 135 3.41 5.96 -3.66
C LEU A 135 4.90 5.61 -3.84
N THR A 136 5.48 5.91 -5.00
CA THR A 136 6.91 5.66 -5.26
C THR A 136 7.82 6.49 -4.36
N LYS A 137 7.51 7.79 -4.17
CA LYS A 137 8.27 8.66 -3.24
C LYS A 137 8.18 8.14 -1.81
N LEU A 138 7.01 7.69 -1.37
CA LEU A 138 6.84 7.05 -0.06
C LEU A 138 7.73 5.81 0.06
N THR A 139 7.70 4.91 -0.93
CA THR A 139 8.55 3.71 -0.94
C THR A 139 10.03 4.06 -0.82
N ARG A 140 10.49 5.09 -1.53
CA ARG A 140 11.89 5.57 -1.47
C ARG A 140 12.27 6.19 -0.14
N VAL A 141 11.37 6.92 0.51
CA VAL A 141 11.57 7.43 1.87
C VAL A 141 11.66 6.25 2.86
N LEU A 142 10.78 5.26 2.73
CA LEU A 142 10.79 4.08 3.60
C LEU A 142 12.04 3.22 3.43
N LYS A 143 12.65 3.19 2.24
CA LYS A 143 13.96 2.56 2.04
C LYS A 143 15.03 3.16 2.94
N HIS A 144 15.09 4.49 3.07
CA HIS A 144 16.04 5.15 3.98
C HIS A 144 15.76 4.82 5.45
N PHE A 145 14.48 4.70 5.82
CA PHE A 145 14.12 4.29 7.18
C PHE A 145 14.58 2.86 7.46
N ALA A 146 14.39 1.95 6.50
CA ALA A 146 14.86 0.57 6.60
C ALA A 146 16.40 0.48 6.69
N ASP A 147 17.12 1.34 5.97
CA ASP A 147 18.59 1.43 6.02
C ASP A 147 19.12 1.97 7.36
N THR A 148 18.31 2.66 8.16
CA THR A 148 18.71 3.22 9.46
C THR A 148 18.94 2.13 10.53
N GLN A 149 18.48 0.90 10.30
CA GLN A 149 18.70 -0.29 11.16
C GLN A 149 18.37 -0.10 12.65
N THR A 150 17.37 0.74 12.98
CA THR A 150 16.80 0.83 14.33
C THR A 150 15.49 0.04 14.39
N ASN A 151 15.18 -0.54 15.56
CA ASN A 151 13.94 -1.30 15.75
C ASN A 151 12.69 -0.45 15.46
N GLU A 152 12.67 0.80 15.94
CA GLU A 152 11.54 1.72 15.71
C GLU A 152 11.32 2.05 14.22
N ALA A 153 12.41 2.20 13.45
CA ALA A 153 12.32 2.45 12.02
C ALA A 153 11.87 1.18 11.27
N GLY A 154 12.35 0.00 11.67
CA GLY A 154 11.90 -1.29 11.16
C GLY A 154 10.40 -1.49 11.36
N ASP A 155 9.91 -1.29 12.58
CA ASP A 155 8.48 -1.40 12.92
C ASP A 155 7.63 -0.44 12.09
N CYS A 156 8.08 0.81 11.92
CA CYS A 156 7.40 1.78 11.06
C CYS A 156 7.32 1.31 9.61
N VAL A 157 8.44 0.84 9.05
CA VAL A 157 8.50 0.31 7.68
C VAL A 157 7.57 -0.89 7.53
N ALA A 158 7.63 -1.84 8.45
CA ALA A 158 6.78 -3.03 8.47
C ALA A 158 5.28 -2.66 8.44
N VAL A 159 4.86 -1.74 9.31
CA VAL A 159 3.47 -1.26 9.37
C VAL A 159 3.04 -0.60 8.07
N LEU A 160 3.87 0.26 7.48
CA LEU A 160 3.52 0.97 6.25
C LEU A 160 3.58 0.08 5.00
N VAL A 161 4.46 -0.91 4.97
CA VAL A 161 4.46 -1.96 3.94
C VAL A 161 3.14 -2.74 3.99
N LEU A 162 2.75 -3.17 5.19
CA LEU A 162 1.56 -4.00 5.41
C LEU A 162 0.24 -3.25 5.16
N GLU A 163 0.11 -2.03 5.67
CA GLU A 163 -1.16 -1.29 5.64
C GLU A 163 -1.32 -0.39 4.42
N VAL A 164 -0.22 -0.03 3.74
CA VAL A 164 -0.23 0.95 2.64
C VAL A 164 0.36 0.41 1.35
N LEU A 165 1.63 -0.02 1.34
CA LEU A 165 2.30 -0.37 0.08
C LEU A 165 1.70 -1.62 -0.59
N LEU A 166 1.60 -2.75 0.12
CA LEU A 166 1.06 -4.00 -0.44
C LEU A 166 -0.44 -3.89 -0.79
N PRO A 167 -1.30 -3.28 0.06
CA PRO A 167 -2.67 -2.96 -0.31
C PRO A 167 -2.75 -2.08 -1.56
N SER A 168 -2.00 -0.98 -1.64
CA SER A 168 -2.05 -0.06 -2.78
C SER A 168 -1.59 -0.72 -4.07
N MET A 169 -0.51 -1.51 -4.01
CA MET A 169 -0.01 -2.28 -5.14
C MET A 169 -1.10 -3.19 -5.75
N SER A 170 -1.95 -3.79 -4.91
CA SER A 170 -3.04 -4.67 -5.36
C SER A 170 -4.11 -3.93 -6.18
N TYR A 171 -4.23 -2.61 -6.06
CA TYR A 171 -5.17 -1.79 -6.86
C TYR A 171 -4.56 -1.25 -8.15
N THR A 172 -3.24 -1.36 -8.31
CA THR A 172 -2.55 -0.87 -9.50
C THR A 172 -2.72 -1.83 -10.68
N SER A 173 -2.64 -1.32 -11.90
CA SER A 173 -2.36 -2.17 -13.05
C SER A 173 -0.99 -2.84 -12.88
N PRO A 174 -0.76 -4.06 -13.42
CA PRO A 174 0.55 -4.71 -13.43
C PRO A 174 1.73 -3.75 -13.63
N ASN A 175 2.50 -3.52 -12.57
CA ASN A 175 3.57 -2.52 -12.57
C ASN A 175 4.87 -3.12 -12.01
N PRO A 176 5.74 -3.69 -12.86
CA PRO A 176 6.98 -4.29 -12.39
C PRO A 176 7.91 -3.26 -11.73
N SER A 177 7.89 -1.99 -12.19
CA SER A 177 8.71 -0.93 -11.61
C SER A 177 8.35 -0.67 -10.15
N LEU A 178 7.05 -0.62 -9.83
CA LEU A 178 6.60 -0.49 -8.45
C LEU A 178 7.01 -1.70 -7.61
N CYS A 179 6.94 -2.92 -8.15
CA CYS A 179 7.44 -4.11 -7.44
C CYS A 179 8.94 -4.01 -7.12
N TYR A 180 9.75 -3.50 -8.04
CA TYR A 180 11.18 -3.30 -7.79
C TYR A 180 11.42 -2.25 -6.71
N GLU A 181 10.68 -1.14 -6.71
CA GLU A 181 10.78 -0.12 -5.66
C GLU A 181 10.39 -0.71 -4.28
N ILE A 182 9.27 -1.44 -4.20
CA ILE A 182 8.83 -2.11 -2.95
C ILE A 182 9.86 -3.16 -2.51
N TRP A 183 10.42 -3.93 -3.45
CA TRP A 183 11.48 -4.90 -3.16
C TRP A 183 12.70 -4.24 -2.52
N GLN A 184 13.12 -3.05 -2.99
CA GLN A 184 14.26 -2.35 -2.39
C GLN A 184 14.07 -1.99 -0.91
N VAL A 185 12.81 -1.90 -0.44
CA VAL A 185 12.50 -1.74 0.99
C VAL A 185 12.53 -3.09 1.70
N LEU A 186 11.85 -4.09 1.13
CA LEU A 186 11.75 -5.43 1.72
C LEU A 186 13.11 -6.12 1.85
N ASP A 187 13.99 -5.99 0.86
CA ASP A 187 15.33 -6.59 0.85
C ASP A 187 16.23 -6.09 2.00
N LYS A 188 15.87 -4.98 2.64
CA LYS A 188 16.52 -4.47 3.86
C LYS A 188 16.05 -5.17 5.13
N LEU A 189 14.88 -5.78 5.09
CA LEU A 189 14.33 -6.54 6.20
C LEU A 189 14.86 -7.98 6.19
N GLY A 190 15.02 -8.57 7.36
CA GLY A 190 15.36 -9.98 7.49
C GLY A 190 14.28 -10.88 6.86
N HIS A 191 14.67 -12.05 6.35
CA HIS A 191 13.74 -12.97 5.70
C HIS A 191 12.56 -13.38 6.60
N GLU A 192 12.80 -13.58 7.90
CA GLU A 192 11.75 -13.87 8.87
C GLU A 192 10.71 -12.74 8.99
N GLU A 193 11.16 -11.48 8.95
CA GLU A 193 10.29 -10.32 9.01
C GLU A 193 9.48 -10.17 7.73
N ARG A 194 10.09 -10.35 6.55
CA ARG A 194 9.38 -10.36 5.27
C ARG A 194 8.27 -11.42 5.24
N PHE A 195 8.56 -12.63 5.71
CA PHE A 195 7.57 -13.71 5.70
C PHE A 195 6.47 -13.51 6.74
N ARG A 196 6.79 -12.91 7.90
CA ARG A 196 5.77 -12.42 8.84
C ARG A 196 4.88 -11.36 8.19
N LEU A 197 5.44 -10.43 7.42
CA LEU A 197 4.65 -9.44 6.67
C LEU A 197 3.74 -10.09 5.62
N TYR A 198 4.23 -11.07 4.86
CA TYR A 198 3.40 -11.79 3.89
C TYR A 198 2.27 -12.57 4.56
N SER A 199 2.53 -13.24 5.69
CA SER A 199 1.51 -13.91 6.48
C SER A 199 0.48 -12.92 7.01
N ALA A 200 0.94 -11.81 7.60
CA ALA A 200 0.06 -10.78 8.13
C ALA A 200 -0.79 -10.13 7.05
N PHE A 201 -0.23 -9.89 5.86
CA PHE A 201 -0.97 -9.32 4.73
C PHE A 201 -2.01 -10.30 4.18
N ARG A 202 -1.68 -11.59 4.12
CA ARG A 202 -2.61 -12.65 3.73
C ARG A 202 -3.79 -12.78 4.69
N ASP A 203 -3.52 -12.68 5.99
CA ASP A 203 -4.51 -12.85 7.06
C ASP A 203 -5.17 -11.52 7.49
N GLN A 204 -4.84 -10.41 6.81
CA GLN A 204 -5.33 -9.07 7.16
C GLN A 204 -6.86 -9.00 6.98
N ASP A 205 -7.55 -8.30 7.90
CA ASP A 205 -8.96 -7.99 7.73
C ASP A 205 -9.15 -6.94 6.63
N MET A 206 -9.32 -7.44 5.41
CA MET A 206 -9.51 -6.67 4.19
C MET A 206 -10.88 -5.98 4.21
N CYS A 207 -10.94 -4.73 3.76
CA CYS A 207 -12.23 -4.11 3.46
C CYS A 207 -12.90 -4.78 2.25
N GLU A 208 -14.20 -4.60 2.08
CA GLU A 208 -14.98 -5.26 1.01
C GLU A 208 -14.45 -4.96 -0.40
N SER A 209 -13.92 -3.76 -0.63
CA SER A 209 -13.30 -3.42 -1.93
C SER A 209 -12.00 -4.21 -2.15
N GLN A 210 -11.19 -4.43 -1.11
CA GLN A 210 -9.95 -5.22 -1.18
C GLN A 210 -10.27 -6.70 -1.47
N LYS A 211 -11.28 -7.25 -0.78
CA LYS A 211 -11.77 -8.62 -1.03
C LYS A 211 -12.21 -8.79 -2.47
N THR A 212 -13.01 -7.85 -2.98
CA THR A 212 -13.49 -7.88 -4.37
C THR A 212 -12.33 -7.87 -5.38
N VAL A 213 -11.29 -7.07 -5.14
CA VAL A 213 -10.09 -7.03 -5.97
C VAL A 213 -9.33 -8.37 -5.94
N ALA A 214 -9.13 -8.94 -4.74
CA ALA A 214 -8.47 -10.23 -4.58
C ALA A 214 -9.25 -11.37 -5.26
N GLU A 215 -10.55 -11.48 -5.02
CA GLU A 215 -11.42 -12.48 -5.65
C GLU A 215 -11.44 -12.36 -7.18
N ARG A 216 -11.36 -11.13 -7.72
CA ARG A 216 -11.25 -10.91 -9.16
C ARG A 216 -9.93 -11.42 -9.71
N ALA A 217 -8.83 -11.18 -9.00
CA ALA A 217 -7.50 -11.69 -9.37
C ALA A 217 -7.48 -13.23 -9.32
N GLU A 218 -8.01 -13.82 -8.25
CA GLU A 218 -8.11 -15.27 -8.09
C GLU A 218 -8.94 -15.94 -9.18
N ARG A 219 -10.14 -15.41 -9.48
CA ARG A 219 -11.00 -15.93 -10.56
C ARG A 219 -10.29 -15.86 -11.91
N LYS A 220 -9.63 -14.73 -12.20
CA LYS A 220 -8.89 -14.55 -13.45
C LYS A 220 -7.73 -15.56 -13.56
N LEU A 221 -7.00 -15.81 -12.48
CA LEU A 221 -5.93 -16.81 -12.44
C LEU A 221 -6.47 -18.23 -12.59
N GLN A 222 -7.60 -18.54 -11.95
CA GLN A 222 -8.25 -19.84 -12.09
C GLN A 222 -8.60 -20.12 -13.56
N LEU A 223 -9.20 -19.16 -14.25
CA LEU A 223 -9.52 -19.29 -15.68
C LEU A 223 -8.27 -19.48 -16.55
N MET A 224 -7.13 -18.86 -16.21
CA MET A 224 -5.86 -19.06 -16.92
C MET A 224 -5.31 -20.48 -16.73
N VAL A 225 -5.42 -21.00 -15.51
CA VAL A 225 -5.00 -22.36 -15.16
C VAL A 225 -5.89 -23.42 -15.83
N ASP A 226 -7.21 -23.21 -15.86
CA ASP A 226 -8.16 -24.16 -16.41
C ASP A 226 -8.02 -24.34 -17.92
N ARG A 227 -7.66 -23.27 -18.63
CA ARG A 227 -7.41 -23.29 -20.09
C ARG A 227 -5.96 -23.65 -20.45
N LEU A 228 -5.10 -23.96 -19.49
CA LEU A 228 -3.68 -24.15 -19.73
C LEU A 228 -3.42 -25.39 -20.60
N ASP A 229 -2.81 -25.19 -21.77
CA ASP A 229 -2.44 -26.26 -22.70
C ASP A 229 -0.99 -26.08 -23.18
N ALA A 230 -0.44 -27.09 -23.86
CA ALA A 230 0.94 -27.06 -24.35
C ALA A 230 1.20 -25.94 -25.40
N LYS A 231 0.16 -25.51 -26.14
CA LYS A 231 0.27 -24.51 -27.21
C LYS A 231 0.25 -23.08 -26.64
N ASN A 232 -0.47 -22.86 -25.54
CA ASN A 232 -0.73 -21.56 -24.94
C ASN A 232 0.11 -21.30 -23.68
N LEU A 233 0.80 -22.31 -23.16
CA LEU A 233 1.60 -22.27 -21.93
C LEU A 233 2.48 -21.01 -21.82
N LYS A 234 3.24 -20.67 -22.86
CA LYS A 234 4.13 -19.49 -22.86
C LYS A 234 3.36 -18.17 -22.69
N ARG A 235 2.19 -18.06 -23.32
CA ARG A 235 1.34 -16.86 -23.24
C ARG A 235 0.69 -16.75 -21.88
N GLU A 236 0.15 -17.85 -21.36
CA GLU A 236 -0.50 -17.86 -20.04
C GLU A 236 0.52 -17.65 -18.92
N ALA A 237 1.70 -18.26 -18.98
CA ALA A 237 2.79 -18.02 -18.04
C ALA A 237 3.17 -16.54 -17.98
N ARG A 238 3.35 -15.88 -19.14
CA ARG A 238 3.62 -14.44 -19.18
C ARG A 238 2.48 -13.62 -18.57
N SER A 239 1.23 -13.98 -18.86
CA SER A 239 0.05 -13.28 -18.33
C SER A 239 -0.09 -13.43 -16.81
N MET A 240 0.20 -14.62 -16.28
CA MET A 240 0.24 -14.89 -14.83
C MET A 240 1.38 -14.11 -14.17
N ALA A 241 2.57 -14.06 -14.77
CA ALA A 241 3.68 -13.25 -14.27
C ALA A 241 3.37 -11.75 -14.26
N GLN A 242 2.70 -11.24 -15.29
CA GLN A 242 2.20 -9.86 -15.27
C GLN A 242 1.23 -9.63 -14.12
N MET A 243 0.32 -10.57 -13.85
CA MET A 243 -0.56 -10.46 -12.67
C MET A 243 0.21 -10.46 -11.35
N ALA A 244 1.35 -11.15 -11.26
CA ALA A 244 2.20 -11.14 -10.07
C ALA A 244 2.80 -9.76 -9.79
N HIS A 245 2.83 -8.85 -10.77
CA HIS A 245 3.26 -7.45 -10.57
C HIS A 245 2.22 -6.58 -9.83
N ALA A 246 1.04 -7.11 -9.54
CA ALA A 246 0.04 -6.47 -8.68
C ALA A 246 -0.36 -7.39 -7.51
N HIS A 247 -0.37 -8.71 -7.73
CA HIS A 247 -0.83 -9.71 -6.76
C HIS A 247 0.17 -10.87 -6.59
N PRO A 248 1.39 -10.61 -6.08
CA PRO A 248 2.45 -11.62 -6.02
C PRO A 248 2.06 -12.85 -5.20
N LEU A 249 1.45 -12.67 -4.03
CA LEU A 249 1.04 -13.78 -3.14
C LEU A 249 -0.10 -14.61 -3.71
N ILE A 250 -1.14 -13.98 -4.28
CA ILE A 250 -2.26 -14.70 -4.91
C ILE A 250 -1.77 -15.56 -6.08
N VAL A 251 -0.87 -15.01 -6.90
CA VAL A 251 -0.28 -15.74 -8.03
C VAL A 251 0.58 -16.90 -7.53
N ALA A 252 1.46 -16.67 -6.54
CA ALA A 252 2.28 -17.71 -5.93
C ALA A 252 1.43 -18.85 -5.35
N GLU A 253 0.38 -18.55 -4.56
CA GLU A 253 -0.54 -19.54 -4.01
C GLU A 253 -1.22 -20.36 -5.10
N LYS A 254 -1.70 -19.71 -6.16
CA LYS A 254 -2.35 -20.43 -7.26
C LYS A 254 -1.40 -21.37 -7.97
N ILE A 255 -0.17 -20.93 -8.23
CA ILE A 255 0.86 -21.71 -8.89
C ILE A 255 1.25 -22.93 -8.04
N VAL A 256 1.47 -22.74 -6.74
CA VAL A 256 1.83 -23.84 -5.83
C VAL A 256 0.68 -24.84 -5.72
N ARG A 257 -0.56 -24.39 -5.54
CA ARG A 257 -1.75 -25.27 -5.56
C ARG A 257 -1.91 -26.02 -6.88
N PHE A 258 -1.60 -25.38 -8.00
CA PHE A 258 -1.61 -26.04 -9.30
C PHE A 258 -0.50 -27.12 -9.39
N SER A 259 0.69 -26.85 -8.84
CA SER A 259 1.82 -27.78 -8.86
C SER A 259 1.62 -29.04 -8.01
N THR A 260 0.84 -28.94 -6.93
CA THR A 260 0.58 -30.04 -5.99
C THR A 260 -0.69 -30.85 -6.30
N ALA A 261 -1.45 -30.46 -7.33
CA ALA A 261 -2.67 -31.16 -7.70
C ALA A 261 -2.39 -32.53 -8.35
N ALA A 262 -3.06 -33.58 -7.87
CA ALA A 262 -2.80 -34.98 -8.23
C ALA A 262 -2.92 -35.30 -9.74
N ASP A 263 -3.77 -34.58 -10.47
CA ASP A 263 -4.07 -34.86 -11.88
C ASP A 263 -3.14 -34.13 -12.88
N ARG A 264 -2.09 -33.45 -12.41
CA ARG A 264 -1.22 -32.62 -13.27
C ARG A 264 0.03 -33.39 -13.72
N GLN A 265 0.37 -33.22 -15.00
CA GLN A 265 1.62 -33.76 -15.56
C GLN A 265 2.81 -32.95 -15.04
N ALA A 266 3.72 -33.59 -14.30
CA ALA A 266 4.88 -32.96 -13.70
C ALA A 266 5.70 -32.12 -14.70
N GLU A 267 5.88 -32.61 -15.92
CA GLU A 267 6.59 -31.88 -17.00
C GLU A 267 5.95 -30.52 -17.34
N LYS A 268 4.61 -30.45 -17.38
CA LYS A 268 3.88 -29.20 -17.66
C LYS A 268 4.01 -28.21 -16.50
N VAL A 269 4.01 -28.71 -15.27
CA VAL A 269 4.22 -27.89 -14.07
C VAL A 269 5.62 -27.29 -14.07
N VAL A 270 6.63 -28.11 -14.36
CA VAL A 270 8.02 -27.64 -14.43
C VAL A 270 8.20 -26.60 -15.55
N ASP A 271 7.69 -26.85 -16.76
CA ASP A 271 7.82 -25.87 -17.86
C ASP A 271 7.05 -24.57 -17.57
N LEU A 272 5.89 -24.64 -16.91
CA LEU A 272 5.17 -23.45 -16.43
C LEU A 272 6.03 -22.64 -15.45
N LEU A 273 6.57 -23.29 -14.41
CA LEU A 273 7.37 -22.65 -13.36
C LEU A 273 8.63 -21.99 -13.93
N VAL A 274 9.37 -22.71 -14.76
CA VAL A 274 10.58 -22.19 -15.41
C VAL A 274 10.27 -20.94 -16.22
N ARG A 275 9.15 -20.93 -16.96
CA ARG A 275 8.72 -19.76 -17.74
C ARG A 275 8.24 -18.62 -16.86
N LEU A 276 7.54 -18.88 -15.76
CA LEU A 276 7.06 -17.86 -14.84
C LEU A 276 8.21 -17.10 -14.20
N VAL A 277 9.19 -17.83 -13.67
CA VAL A 277 10.34 -17.25 -12.96
C VAL A 277 11.15 -16.31 -13.86
N GLN A 278 11.23 -16.58 -15.17
CA GLN A 278 11.87 -15.68 -16.14
C GLN A 278 11.21 -14.29 -16.23
N TYR A 279 9.94 -14.18 -15.87
CA TYR A 279 9.18 -12.92 -15.91
C TYR A 279 8.87 -12.37 -14.53
N PHE A 280 9.27 -13.05 -13.44
CA PHE A 280 9.02 -12.59 -12.09
C PHE A 280 9.99 -11.46 -11.72
N THR A 281 9.48 -10.55 -10.90
CA THR A 281 10.32 -9.59 -10.16
C THR A 281 10.91 -10.30 -8.94
N PRO A 282 11.97 -9.76 -8.31
CA PRO A 282 12.50 -10.31 -7.05
C PRO A 282 11.41 -10.48 -5.98
N LEU A 283 10.49 -9.51 -5.86
CA LEU A 283 9.31 -9.61 -4.99
C LEU A 283 8.43 -10.82 -5.33
N GLY A 284 8.20 -11.08 -6.62
CA GLY A 284 7.43 -12.25 -7.05
C GLY A 284 8.12 -13.57 -6.72
N VAL A 285 9.46 -13.62 -6.82
CA VAL A 285 10.25 -14.80 -6.44
C VAL A 285 10.24 -15.01 -4.93
N ASP A 286 10.40 -13.95 -4.13
CA ASP A 286 10.38 -14.03 -2.65
C ASP A 286 8.98 -14.43 -2.14
N ALA A 287 7.92 -13.92 -2.75
CA ALA A 287 6.54 -14.36 -2.47
C ALA A 287 6.32 -15.85 -2.83
N LEU A 288 6.86 -16.31 -3.97
CA LEU A 288 6.81 -17.72 -4.35
C LEU A 288 7.56 -18.59 -3.34
N LEU A 289 8.74 -18.17 -2.89
CA LEU A 289 9.53 -18.86 -1.88
C LEU A 289 8.77 -18.99 -0.54
N TYR A 290 8.16 -17.90 -0.08
CA TYR A 290 7.31 -17.90 1.12
C TYR A 290 6.18 -18.95 1.02
N VAL A 291 5.42 -18.93 -0.07
CA VAL A 291 4.30 -19.86 -0.26
C VAL A 291 4.80 -21.31 -0.37
N LEU A 292 5.91 -21.56 -1.05
CA LEU A 292 6.50 -22.90 -1.14
C LEU A 292 6.87 -23.44 0.24
N LEU A 293 7.54 -22.64 1.08
CA LEU A 293 7.90 -23.04 2.43
C LEU A 293 6.66 -23.35 3.28
N LEU A 294 5.60 -22.56 3.16
CA LEU A 294 4.32 -22.78 3.85
C LEU A 294 3.64 -24.10 3.46
N ASN A 295 3.88 -24.62 2.25
CA ASN A 295 3.28 -25.87 1.76
C ASN A 295 4.17 -27.10 1.99
N ILE A 296 5.44 -26.90 2.38
CA ILE A 296 6.39 -27.98 2.71
C ILE A 296 6.38 -28.28 4.21
N SER A 297 6.11 -27.27 5.05
CA SER A 297 5.92 -27.40 6.50
C SER A 297 4.60 -28.06 6.85
#